data_AF-A0A0M9ZNQ9-F1
#
_entry.id   AF-A0A0M9ZNQ9-F1
#
_cell.length_a   1.000
_cell.length_b   1.000
_cell.length_c   1.000
_cell.angle_alpha   90.00
_cell.angle_beta   90.00
_cell.angle_gamma   90.00
#
_symmetry.space_group_name_H-M   'P 1'
#
loop_
_entity.id
_entity.type
_entity.pdbx_description
1 polymer ?
#
loop_
_entity_poly.entity_id
_entity_poly.type
_entity_poly.pdbx_seq_one_letter_code
_entity_poly.pdbx_strand_id
1 'polypeptide(L)' 'FDSAIGLSLMIAIGSEGVREMLYGFALVDDHFRSAPAEGNVPLLLGLLGIWYGNFFGAQSHAVLPYSH' A
#
# COMPACT_ATOMS: atom_id res chain seq x y z
N PHE A 1 5.27 -6.39 8.72
CA PHE A 1 6.61 -6.97 8.40
C PHE A 1 7.73 -5.92 8.45
N ASP A 2 7.37 -4.68 8.74
CA ASP A 2 8.15 -3.50 9.09
C ASP A 2 8.79 -3.52 10.50
N SER A 3 8.34 -4.43 11.38
CA SER A 3 8.89 -4.64 12.73
C SER A 3 9.88 -5.82 12.77
N ALA A 4 10.41 -6.17 13.96
CA ALA A 4 11.38 -7.25 14.19
C ALA A 4 10.94 -8.66 13.68
N ILE A 5 9.65 -8.83 13.37
CA ILE A 5 9.09 -9.98 12.64
C ILE A 5 9.71 -10.13 11.23
N GLY A 6 10.31 -9.07 10.67
CA GLY A 6 10.96 -9.06 9.36
C GLY A 6 12.35 -9.70 9.29
N LEU A 7 12.85 -10.37 10.35
CA LEU A 7 14.18 -10.98 10.34
C LEU A 7 14.35 -12.04 9.23
N SER A 8 13.33 -12.86 8.98
CA SER A 8 13.37 -13.85 7.88
C SER A 8 13.47 -13.19 6.51
N LEU A 9 12.76 -12.07 6.30
CA LEU A 9 12.85 -11.26 5.08
C LEU A 9 14.24 -10.62 4.96
N MET A 10 14.78 -10.06 6.05
CA MET A 10 16.11 -9.47 6.07
C MET A 10 17.22 -10.49 5.75
N ILE A 11 17.07 -11.75 6.18
CA ILE A 11 17.97 -12.83 5.77
C ILE A 11 17.83 -13.13 4.27
N ALA A 12 16.62 -13.09 3.73
CA ALA A 12 16.34 -13.45 2.33
C ALA A 12 16.78 -12.38 1.31
N ILE A 13 16.56 -11.09 1.60
CA ILE A 13 16.82 -9.98 0.67
C ILE A 13 17.91 -9.00 1.14
N GLY A 14 18.54 -9.29 2.27
CA GLY A 14 19.56 -8.44 2.88
C GLY A 14 18.99 -7.24 3.64
N SER A 15 19.81 -6.65 4.51
CA SER A 15 19.46 -5.45 5.27
C SER A 15 19.21 -4.23 4.39
N GLU A 16 19.97 -4.09 3.30
CA GLU A 16 19.81 -2.98 2.36
C GLU A 16 18.48 -3.07 1.60
N GLY A 17 18.11 -4.26 1.09
CA GLY A 17 16.82 -4.45 0.42
C GLY A 17 15.62 -4.16 1.34
N VAL A 18 15.72 -4.56 2.62
CA VAL A 18 14.70 -4.19 3.62
C VAL A 18 14.67 -2.67 3.84
N ARG A 19 15.83 -2.00 3.89
CA ARG A 19 15.89 -0.54 4.07
C ARG A 19 15.27 0.21 2.91
N GLU A 20 15.52 -0.22 1.67
CA GLU A 20 14.90 0.36 0.47
C GLU A 20 13.38 0.17 0.48
N MET A 21 12.90 -1.03 0.85
CA MET A 21 11.47 -1.31 0.99
C MET A 21 10.81 -0.39 2.03
N LEU A 22 11.42 -0.25 3.22
CA LEU A 22 10.91 0.62 4.29
C LEU A 22 10.90 2.09 3.87
N TYR A 23 11.91 2.53 3.11
CA TYR A 23 11.93 3.88 2.54
C TYR A 23 10.76 4.08 1.57
N GLY A 24 10.47 3.08 0.73
CA GLY A 24 9.30 3.10 -0.15
C GLY A 24 7.98 3.24 0.61
N PHE A 25 7.83 2.56 1.76
CA PHE A 25 6.64 2.71 2.60
C PHE A 25 6.55 4.11 3.20
N ALA A 26 7.65 4.65 3.72
CA ALA A 26 7.69 6.01 4.25
C ALA A 26 7.31 7.07 3.21
N LEU A 27 7.68 6.89 1.93
CA LEU A 27 7.24 7.78 0.85
C LEU A 27 5.73 7.76 0.65
N VAL A 28 5.11 6.57 0.69
CA VAL A 28 3.65 6.43 0.56
C VAL A 28 2.93 7.04 1.76
N ASP A 29 3.46 6.85 2.97
CA ASP A 29 2.91 7.42 4.20
C ASP A 29 2.96 8.95 4.17
N ASP A 30 4.08 9.53 3.73
CA ASP A 30 4.22 10.98 3.61
C ASP A 30 3.29 11.57 2.54
N HIS A 31 3.15 10.87 1.39
CA HIS A 31 2.18 11.22 0.36
C HIS A 31 0.75 11.21 0.89
N PHE A 32 0.36 10.13 1.59
CA PHE A 32 -0.96 10.03 2.18
C PHE A 32 -1.25 11.14 3.18
N ARG A 33 -0.25 11.54 3.98
CA ARG A 33 -0.37 12.58 5.00
C ARG A 33 -0.46 13.99 4.43
N SER A 34 0.26 14.29 3.35
CA SER A 34 0.52 15.66 2.91
C SER A 34 -0.13 16.05 1.58
N ALA A 35 -0.44 15.07 0.71
CA ALA A 35 -1.01 15.36 -0.60
C ALA A 35 -2.45 15.88 -0.50
N PRO A 36 -2.85 16.85 -1.36
CA PRO A 36 -4.23 17.31 -1.45
C PRO A 36 -5.14 16.14 -1.85
N ALA A 37 -6.40 16.17 -1.40
CA ALA A 37 -7.31 15.04 -1.53
C ALA A 37 -7.48 14.56 -2.98
N GLU A 38 -7.50 15.48 -3.94
CA GLU A 38 -7.67 15.19 -5.37
C GLU A 38 -6.46 14.50 -6.01
N GLY A 39 -5.28 14.59 -5.37
CA GLY A 39 -4.04 13.92 -5.77
C GLY A 39 -3.64 12.77 -4.84
N ASN A 40 -4.43 12.50 -3.81
CA ASN A 40 -4.08 11.53 -2.78
C ASN A 40 -4.54 10.12 -3.20
N VAL A 41 -3.62 9.38 -3.82
CA VAL A 41 -3.89 8.03 -4.39
C VAL A 41 -4.50 7.07 -3.36
N PRO A 42 -3.94 6.88 -2.14
CA PRO A 42 -4.58 5.98 -1.17
C PRO A 42 -5.98 6.43 -0.75
N LEU A 43 -6.22 7.74 -0.58
CA LEU A 43 -7.53 8.28 -0.26
C LEU A 43 -8.55 7.99 -1.35
N LEU A 44 -8.21 8.28 -2.61
CA LEU A 44 -9.10 8.07 -3.76
C LEU A 44 -9.43 6.59 -3.94
N LEU A 45 -8.44 5.69 -3.79
CA LEU A 45 -8.67 4.25 -3.85
C LEU A 45 -9.64 3.80 -2.75
N GLY A 46 -9.52 4.34 -1.53
CA GLY A 46 -10.46 4.08 -0.45
C GLY A 46 -11.88 4.56 -0.76
N LEU A 47 -12.03 5.76 -1.32
CA LEU A 47 -13.33 6.31 -1.73
C LEU A 47 -13.98 5.50 -2.85
N LEU A 48 -13.21 4.99 -3.81
CA LEU A 48 -13.72 4.07 -4.83
C LEU A 48 -14.23 2.77 -4.22
N GLY A 49 -13.56 2.25 -3.19
CA GLY A 49 -14.03 1.09 -2.42
C GLY A 49 -15.41 1.35 -1.79
N ILE A 50 -15.58 2.50 -1.13
CA ILE A 50 -16.87 2.92 -0.57
C ILE A 50 -17.91 3.09 -1.67
N TRP A 51 -17.54 3.70 -2.79
CA TRP A 51 -18.43 3.93 -3.92
C TRP A 51 -19.01 2.61 -4.44
N TYR A 52 -18.15 1.67 -4.81
CA TYR A 52 -18.59 0.39 -5.36
C TYR A 52 -19.23 -0.52 -4.32
N GLY A 53 -18.72 -0.54 -3.09
CA GLY A 53 -19.27 -1.36 -2.00
C GLY A 53 -20.65 -0.87 -1.54
N ASN A 54 -20.75 0.42 -1.19
CA ASN A 54 -21.95 0.94 -0.50
C ASN A 54 -23.04 1.39 -1.47
N PHE A 55 -22.68 1.91 -2.65
CA PHE A 55 -23.67 2.45 -3.60
C PHE A 55 -24.00 1.49 -4.73
N PHE A 56 -23.05 0.65 -5.16
CA PHE A 56 -23.25 -0.33 -6.24
C PHE A 56 -23.40 -1.77 -5.73
N GLY A 57 -23.22 -2.02 -4.43
CA GLY A 57 -23.39 -3.33 -3.84
C GLY A 57 -22.36 -4.37 -4.31
N ALA A 58 -21.18 -3.94 -4.77
CA ALA A 58 -20.13 -4.86 -5.16
C ALA A 58 -19.63 -5.65 -3.93
N GLN A 59 -19.73 -6.98 -3.99
CA GLN A 59 -19.37 -7.87 -2.87
C GLN A 59 -17.92 -8.35 -2.90
N SER A 60 -17.19 -8.04 -3.97
CA SER A 60 -15.80 -8.46 -4.14
C SER A 60 -14.96 -7.38 -4.84
N HIS A 61 -13.66 -7.41 -4.57
CA HIS A 61 -12.67 -6.56 -5.22
C HIS A 61 -11.56 -7.46 -5.77
N ALA A 62 -11.43 -7.52 -7.10
CA ALA A 62 -10.42 -8.33 -7.76
C ALA A 62 -9.09 -7.59 -7.81
N VAL A 63 -8.03 -8.17 -7.24
CA VAL A 63 -6.65 -7.67 -7.33
C VAL A 63 -5.92 -8.50 -8.38
N LEU A 64 -5.58 -7.89 -9.51
CA LEU A 64 -4.98 -8.55 -10.68
C LEU A 64 -3.57 -7.99 -10.95
N PRO A 65 -2.55 -8.41 -10.20
CA PRO A 65 -1.17 -8.00 -10.47
C PRO A 65 -0.66 -8.69 -11.74
N TYR A 66 -0.14 -7.90 -12.67
CA TYR A 66 0.50 -8.41 -13.88
C TYR A 66 1.99 -8.67 -13.62
N SER A 67 2.28 -9.62 -12.74
CA SER A 67 3.62 -10.01 -12.33
C SER A 67 3.60 -11.47 -11.84
N HIS A 68 4.71 -12.20 -12.09
CA HIS A 68 4.91 -13.58 -11.64
C HIS A 68 5.69 -13.63 -10.32
#